data_AF-A0A7X7BYE4-F1
#
_entry.id   AF-A0A7X7BYE4-F1
#
_cell.length_a   1.000
_cell.length_b   1.000
_cell.length_c   1.000
_cell.angle_alpha   90.00
_cell.angle_beta   90.00
_cell.angle_gamma   90.00
#
_symmetry.space_group_name_H-M   'P 1'
#
loop_
_entity.id
_entity.type
_entity.pdbx_description
1 polymer ?
#
loop_
_entity_poly.entity_id
_entity_poly.type
_entity_poly.pdbx_seq_one_letter_code
_entity_poly.pdbx_strand_id
1 'polypeptide(L)'
;MKKLLTIALSFAALMLSQSVNAEVRLPKMISDGLILQRDQPARIWGFADPQETVTVKFNGNSFSAKADNNGDWLVILPATAWAGKTYTL
;
A
#
# COMPACT_ATOMS: atom_id res chain seq x y z
N MET A 1 35.50 8.34 32.43
CA MET A 1 34.48 9.38 32.15
C MET A 1 34.04 9.41 30.69
N LYS A 2 34.95 9.52 29.71
CA LYS A 2 34.61 9.56 28.27
C LYS A 2 33.79 8.36 27.77
N LYS A 3 34.13 7.13 28.18
CA LYS A 3 33.40 5.88 27.81
C LYS A 3 31.96 5.82 28.33
N LEU A 4 31.71 6.37 29.53
CA LEU A 4 30.35 6.47 30.10
C LEU A 4 29.51 7.47 29.31
N LEU A 5 30.11 8.56 28.85
CA LEU A 5 29.45 9.54 28.00
C LEU A 5 29.07 8.95 26.63
N THR A 6 29.95 8.13 26.03
CA THR A 6 29.67 7.47 24.74
C THR A 6 28.56 6.43 24.85
N ILE A 7 28.49 5.69 25.96
CA ILE A 7 27.43 4.70 26.23
C ILE A 7 26.08 5.42 26.46
N ALA A 8 26.07 6.50 27.23
CA ALA A 8 24.86 7.29 27.43
C ALA A 8 24.33 7.90 26.11
N LEU A 9 25.24 8.37 25.24
CA LEU A 9 24.87 8.97 23.96
C LEU A 9 24.33 7.94 22.96
N SER A 10 24.88 6.72 22.96
CA SER A 10 24.38 5.61 22.12
C SER A 10 23.06 5.05 22.62
N PHE A 11 22.84 5.00 23.94
CA PHE A 11 21.56 4.62 24.52
C PHE A 11 20.45 5.65 24.21
N ALA A 12 20.79 6.94 24.25
CA ALA A 12 19.85 8.00 23.88
C ALA A 12 19.42 7.92 22.41
N ALA A 13 20.34 7.61 21.48
CA ALA A 13 20.01 7.48 20.06
C ALA A 13 19.04 6.33 19.76
N LEU A 14 19.06 5.25 20.56
CA LEU A 14 18.16 4.11 20.38
C LEU A 14 16.70 4.44 20.74
N MET A 15 16.48 5.41 21.64
CA MET A 15 15.15 5.84 22.09
C MET A 15 14.40 6.70 21.06
N LEU A 16 15.06 7.16 19.99
CA LEU A 16 14.44 7.97 18.92
C LEU A 16 13.85 7.15 17.76
N SER A 17 13.79 5.81 17.87
CA SER A 17 13.17 4.98 16.84
C SER A 17 11.64 5.14 16.88
N GLN A 18 11.12 6.14 16.16
CA GLN A 18 9.67 6.27 15.96
C GLN A 18 9.19 5.27 14.92
N SER A 19 8.11 4.54 15.25
CA SER A 19 7.42 3.66 14.31
C SER A 19 6.62 4.52 13.33
N VAL A 20 7.05 4.58 12.08
CA VAL A 20 6.22 5.10 10.97
C VAL A 20 5.14 4.06 10.67
N ASN A 21 3.88 4.48 10.67
CA ASN A 21 2.74 3.67 10.26
C ASN A 21 2.42 4.06 8.81
N ALA A 22 2.55 3.13 7.87
CA ALA A 22 2.15 3.32 6.49
C ALA A 22 0.69 2.87 6.34
N GLU A 23 -0.24 3.83 6.32
CA GLU A 23 -1.68 3.57 6.26
C GLU A 23 -2.21 3.76 4.82
N VAL A 24 -2.39 2.66 4.09
CA VAL A 24 -3.05 2.68 2.78
C VAL A 24 -4.56 2.76 2.97
N ARG A 25 -5.21 3.78 2.40
CA ARG A 25 -6.66 4.00 2.53
C ARG A 25 -7.37 3.78 1.21
N LEU A 26 -8.39 2.92 1.24
CA LEU A 26 -9.28 2.67 0.10
C LEU A 26 -10.55 3.53 0.19
N PRO A 27 -11.10 4.00 -0.95
CA PRO A 27 -12.42 4.63 -0.97
C PRO A 27 -13.50 3.65 -0.49
N LYS A 28 -14.51 4.14 0.25
CA LYS A 28 -15.60 3.31 0.79
C LYS A 28 -16.38 2.49 -0.26
N MET A 29 -16.36 2.90 -1.53
CA MET A 29 -17.01 2.15 -2.62
C MET A 29 -16.22 0.92 -3.08
N ILE A 30 -14.95 0.81 -2.71
CA ILE A 30 -14.03 -0.25 -3.14
C ILE A 30 -13.64 -1.16 -1.95
N SER A 31 -13.83 -0.67 -0.73
CA SER A 31 -13.36 -1.35 0.49
C SER A 31 -14.12 -2.62 0.86
N ASP A 32 -15.39 -2.77 0.45
CA ASP A 32 -16.21 -3.93 0.80
C ASP A 32 -17.01 -4.45 -0.39
N GLY A 33 -16.78 -5.69 -0.79
CA GLY A 33 -17.61 -6.38 -1.80
C GLY A 33 -17.56 -5.78 -3.21
N LEU A 34 -16.42 -5.25 -3.65
CA LEU A 34 -16.26 -4.70 -5.00
C LEU A 34 -16.54 -5.77 -6.06
N ILE A 35 -17.57 -5.57 -6.89
CA ILE A 35 -17.83 -6.39 -8.08
C ILE A 35 -17.07 -5.80 -9.25
N LEU A 36 -16.13 -6.56 -9.80
CA LEU A 36 -15.40 -6.18 -11.02
C LEU A 36 -16.19 -6.57 -12.27
N GLN A 37 -16.30 -5.64 -13.21
CA GLN A 37 -16.88 -5.92 -14.52
C GLN A 37 -15.96 -6.86 -15.32
N ARG A 38 -16.54 -7.96 -15.81
CA ARG A 38 -15.84 -8.96 -16.62
C ARG A 38 -15.49 -8.42 -18.01
N ASP A 39 -14.45 -9.00 -18.60
CA ASP A 39 -14.05 -8.75 -20.01
C ASP A 39 -13.71 -7.26 -20.30
N GLN A 40 -13.45 -6.49 -19.25
CA GLN A 40 -13.02 -5.09 -19.31
C GLN A 40 -11.87 -4.85 -18.32
N PRO A 41 -10.91 -3.98 -18.65
CA PRO A 41 -9.90 -3.56 -17.69
C PRO A 41 -10.53 -2.92 -16.46
N ALA A 42 -10.14 -3.35 -15.27
CA ALA A 42 -10.61 -2.77 -14.02
C ALA A 42 -9.61 -1.73 -13.50
N ARG A 43 -10.12 -0.56 -13.10
CA ARG A 43 -9.33 0.52 -12.51
C ARG A 43 -9.46 0.45 -10.99
N ILE A 44 -8.37 0.09 -10.31
CA ILE A 44 -8.28 0.11 -8.85
C ILE A 44 -7.51 1.36 -8.45
N TRP A 45 -8.09 2.16 -7.57
CA TRP A 45 -7.50 3.41 -7.14
C TRP A 45 -7.77 3.63 -5.66
N GLY A 46 -7.00 4.53 -5.06
CA GLY A 46 -7.18 4.93 -3.68
C GLY A 46 -6.19 6.00 -3.29
N PHE A 47 -6.00 6.12 -1.98
CA PHE A 47 -5.12 7.12 -1.38
C PHE A 47 -4.02 6.42 -0.58
N ALA A 48 -2.81 6.94 -0.66
CA ALA A 48 -1.66 6.53 0.13
C ALA A 48 -0.79 7.76 0.40
N ASP A 49 0.26 7.63 1.20
CA ASP A 49 1.16 8.76 1.41
C ASP A 49 1.85 9.14 0.09
N PRO A 50 2.16 10.43 -0.15
CA PRO A 50 2.84 10.85 -1.37
C PRO A 50 4.13 10.06 -1.59
N GLN A 51 4.33 9.59 -2.81
CA GLN A 51 5.45 8.72 -3.22
C GLN A 51 5.46 7.30 -2.63
N GLU A 52 4.42 6.88 -1.90
CA GLU A 52 4.31 5.52 -1.40
C GLU A 52 4.10 4.53 -2.56
N THR A 53 4.69 3.33 -2.45
CA THR A 53 4.47 2.26 -3.44
C THR A 53 3.37 1.33 -2.95
N VAL A 54 2.22 1.40 -3.61
CA VAL A 54 1.08 0.53 -3.35
C VAL A 54 1.19 -0.72 -4.21
N THR A 55 0.99 -1.89 -3.61
CA THR A 55 0.98 -3.17 -4.33
C THR A 55 -0.38 -3.83 -4.18
N VAL A 56 -1.06 -4.02 -5.31
CA VAL A 56 -2.33 -4.72 -5.44
C VAL A 56 -2.06 -6.15 -5.90
N LYS A 57 -2.53 -7.13 -5.13
CA LYS A 57 -2.44 -8.54 -5.52
C LYS A 57 -3.77 -8.97 -6.12
N PHE A 58 -3.74 -9.45 -7.35
CA PHE A 58 -4.94 -9.87 -8.06
C PHE A 58 -4.67 -11.11 -8.91
N ASN A 59 -5.49 -12.15 -8.71
CA ASN A 59 -5.39 -13.44 -9.42
C ASN A 59 -3.97 -14.05 -9.41
N GLY A 60 -3.27 -13.94 -8.28
CA GLY A 60 -1.89 -14.43 -8.12
C GLY A 60 -0.80 -13.53 -8.71
N ASN A 61 -1.18 -12.46 -9.42
CA ASN A 61 -0.25 -11.46 -9.94
C ASN A 61 -0.15 -10.29 -8.96
N SER A 62 1.02 -9.64 -8.92
CA SER A 62 1.23 -8.41 -8.17
C SER A 62 1.36 -7.24 -9.14
N PHE A 63 0.60 -6.19 -8.89
CA PHE A 63 0.64 -4.94 -9.64
C PHE A 63 1.02 -3.83 -8.68
N SER A 64 1.97 -2.99 -9.05
CA SER A 64 2.42 -1.89 -8.19
C SER A 64 2.18 -0.54 -8.86
N ALA A 65 1.76 0.43 -8.07
CA ALA A 65 1.64 1.82 -8.46
C ALA A 65 2.27 2.71 -7.39
N LYS A 66 2.86 3.82 -7.81
CA LYS A 66 3.38 4.84 -6.90
C LYS A 66 2.33 5.94 -6.74
N ALA A 67 2.01 6.29 -5.51
CA ALA A 67 1.16 7.43 -5.22
C ALA A 67 1.83 8.72 -5.69
N ASP A 68 1.04 9.59 -6.30
CA ASP A 68 1.50 10.89 -6.77
C ASP A 68 1.74 11.87 -5.61
N ASN A 69 2.03 13.12 -5.92
CA ASN A 69 2.27 14.14 -4.88
C ASN A 69 1.02 14.50 -4.08
N ASN A 70 -0.18 14.17 -4.58
CA ASN A 70 -1.45 14.38 -3.90
C ASN A 70 -1.86 13.14 -3.08
N GLY A 71 -1.12 12.03 -3.19
CA GLY A 71 -1.43 10.75 -2.54
C GLY A 71 -2.35 9.85 -3.37
N ASP A 72 -2.72 10.26 -4.59
CA ASP A 72 -3.56 9.47 -5.48
C ASP A 72 -2.74 8.37 -6.16
N TRP A 73 -3.29 7.16 -6.24
CA TRP A 73 -2.68 6.06 -6.99
C TRP A 73 -3.72 5.29 -7.81
N LEU A 74 -3.26 4.70 -8.92
CA LEU A 74 -4.09 3.93 -9.84
C LEU A 74 -3.33 2.71 -10.35
N VAL A 75 -3.97 1.55 -10.28
CA VAL A 75 -3.56 0.29 -10.91
C VAL A 75 -4.63 -0.11 -11.92
N ILE A 76 -4.20 -0.45 -13.13
CA ILE A 76 -5.06 -1.02 -14.16
C ILE A 76 -4.87 -2.54 -14.12
N LEU A 77 -5.89 -3.24 -13.66
CA LEU A 77 -5.94 -4.70 -13.73
C LEU A 77 -6.38 -5.11 -15.14
N PRO A 78 -5.72 -6.12 -15.75
CA PRO A 78 -6.11 -6.62 -17.05
C PRO A 78 -7.54 -7.20 -17.01
N ALA A 79 -8.21 -7.16 -18.16
CA ALA A 79 -9.53 -7.77 -18.32
C ALA A 79 -9.49 -9.22 -17.84
N THR A 80 -10.31 -9.53 -16.83
CA THR A 80 -10.31 -10.86 -16.22
C THR A 80 -11.45 -11.66 -16.80
N ALA A 81 -11.14 -12.80 -17.42
CA ALA A 81 -12.13 -13.81 -17.78
C ALA A 81 -12.64 -14.48 -16.48
N TRP A 82 -13.93 -14.76 -16.42
CA TRP A 82 -14.54 -15.36 -15.23
C TRP A 82 -14.02 -16.78 -14.96
N ALA A 83 -13.39 -16.96 -13.79
CA ALA A 83 -12.93 -18.27 -13.31
C ALA A 83 -13.84 -18.92 -12.25
N GLY A 84 -15.01 -18.33 -11.95
CA GLY A 84 -15.94 -18.87 -10.93
C GLY A 84 -15.42 -18.83 -9.49
N LYS A 85 -14.51 -17.89 -9.18
CA LYS A 85 -13.88 -17.75 -7.85
C LYS A 85 -14.02 -16.33 -7.33
N THR A 86 -14.17 -16.18 -6.03
CA THR A 86 -14.06 -14.88 -5.33
C THR A 86 -12.59 -14.47 -5.29
N TYR A 87 -12.32 -13.22 -5.65
CA TYR A 87 -10.98 -12.63 -5.55
C TYR A 87 -10.97 -11.63 -4.41
N THR A 88 -10.05 -11.80 -3.46
CA THR A 88 -9.76 -10.84 -2.40
C THR A 88 -8.55 -10.00 -2.85
N LEU A 89 -8.69 -8.67 -2.78
CA LEU A 89 -7.61 -7.72 -3.09
C LEU A 89 -6.69 -7.51 -1.89
#